data_AF-A0AAU7K9X2-F1
#
_entry.id   AF-A0AAU7K9X2-F1
#
_cell.length_a   1.000
_cell.length_b   1.000
_cell.length_c   1.000
_cell.angle_alpha   90.00
_cell.angle_beta   90.00
_cell.angle_gamma   90.00
#
_symmetry.space_group_name_H-M   'P 1'
#
loop_
_entity.id
_entity.type
_entity.pdbx_description
1 polymer ?
#
loop_
_entity_poly.entity_id
_entity_poly.type
_entity_poly.pdbx_seq_one_letter_code
_entity_poly.pdbx_strand_id
1 'polypeptide(L)'
;MDPKPYHEEDIKVPRFEERAVFYTTAQRSKNMSKIKAKNSLPELKLRKALWAKNVSFRLHPENFPGKPDMVINKYRLVLFMVGDFWQGYKWGKEICDKDKPGFLDSED
;
A
#
# COMPACT_ATOMS: atom_id res chain seq x y z
N MET A 1 -13.90 -24.49 -17.56
CA MET A 1 -13.19 -23.24 -17.89
C MET A 1 -11.77 -23.65 -18.12
N ASP A 2 -11.37 -23.76 -19.38
CA ASP A 2 -10.06 -24.31 -19.72
C ASP A 2 -8.96 -23.36 -19.22
N PRO A 3 -7.87 -23.87 -18.65
CA PRO A 3 -6.78 -23.03 -18.17
C PRO A 3 -6.26 -22.18 -19.32
N LYS A 4 -6.09 -20.87 -19.08
CA LYS A 4 -5.52 -19.97 -20.08
C LYS A 4 -4.16 -20.53 -20.51
N PRO A 5 -3.88 -20.63 -21.82
CA PRO A 5 -2.58 -21.10 -22.29
C PRO A 5 -1.52 -20.13 -21.77
N TYR A 6 -0.68 -20.61 -20.87
CA TYR A 6 0.51 -19.89 -20.47
C TYR A 6 1.46 -19.92 -21.68
N HIS A 7 1.97 -18.77 -22.09
CA HIS A 7 3.00 -18.71 -23.12
C HIS A 7 4.23 -19.49 -22.62
N GLU A 8 4.65 -20.51 -23.37
CA GLU A 8 5.78 -21.38 -23.05
C GLU A 8 7.13 -20.65 -23.11
N GLU A 9 7.15 -19.42 -23.61
CA GLU A 9 8.38 -18.64 -23.68
C GLU A 9 8.80 -18.20 -22.28
N ASP A 10 9.94 -18.71 -21.82
CA ASP A 10 10.56 -18.28 -20.57
C ASP A 10 10.72 -16.75 -20.56
N ILE A 11 10.17 -16.11 -19.52
CA ILE A 11 10.41 -14.69 -19.26
C ILE A 11 11.92 -14.52 -19.13
N LYS A 12 12.56 -13.91 -20.13
CA LYS A 12 13.98 -13.56 -20.09
C LYS A 12 14.17 -12.44 -19.08
N VAL A 13 14.25 -12.81 -17.81
CA VAL A 13 14.67 -11.89 -16.75
C VAL A 13 16.10 -11.48 -17.04
N PRO A 14 16.40 -10.17 -17.15
CA PRO A 14 17.78 -9.74 -17.29
C PRO A 14 18.58 -10.31 -16.12
N ARG A 15 19.79 -10.82 -16.41
CA ARG A 15 20.72 -11.23 -15.36
C ARG A 15 20.87 -10.02 -14.42
N PHE A 16 20.76 -10.25 -13.13
CA PHE A 16 20.93 -9.19 -12.13
C PHE A 16 22.26 -8.46 -12.39
N GLU A 17 22.16 -7.20 -12.79
CA GLU A 17 23.30 -6.31 -13.04
C GLU A 17 23.33 -5.27 -11.92
N GLU A 18 24.42 -5.20 -11.13
CA GLU A 18 24.53 -4.29 -9.98
C GLU A 18 24.26 -2.82 -10.32
N ARG A 19 24.58 -2.40 -11.55
CA ARG A 19 24.30 -1.04 -12.05
C ARG A 19 22.81 -0.69 -12.17
N ALA A 20 21.94 -1.71 -12.21
CA ALA A 20 20.49 -1.56 -12.29
C ALA A 20 19.82 -1.65 -10.90
N VAL A 21 20.62 -1.76 -9.83
CA VAL A 21 20.15 -1.92 -8.46
C VAL A 21 19.89 -0.55 -7.83
N PHE A 22 18.66 -0.33 -7.39
CA PHE A 22 18.35 0.75 -6.47
C PHE A 22 18.87 0.39 -5.09
N TYR A 23 20.09 0.80 -4.75
CA TYR A 23 20.59 0.68 -3.37
C TYR A 23 19.76 1.58 -2.45
N THR A 24 19.21 1.01 -1.38
CA THR A 24 18.49 1.79 -0.37
C THR A 24 19.49 2.57 0.47
N THR A 25 19.36 3.89 0.51
CA THR A 25 20.17 4.72 1.41
C THR A 25 19.79 4.40 2.87
N ALA A 26 20.72 4.61 3.81
CA ALA A 26 20.42 4.41 5.23
C ALA A 26 19.20 5.25 5.67
N GLN A 27 19.04 6.43 5.07
CA GLN A 27 17.89 7.32 5.27
C GLN A 27 16.59 6.73 4.73
N ARG A 28 16.58 6.19 3.50
CA ARG A 28 15.43 5.49 2.93
C ARG A 28 15.05 4.28 3.78
N SER A 29 16.03 3.47 4.20
CA SER A 29 15.81 2.33 5.10
C SER A 29 15.17 2.76 6.44
N LYS A 30 15.68 3.84 7.05
CA LYS A 30 15.13 4.43 8.29
C LYS A 30 13.72 4.99 8.11
N ASN A 31 13.40 5.57 6.95
CA ASN A 31 12.06 6.07 6.66
C ASN A 31 11.07 4.93 6.44
N MET A 32 11.45 3.91 5.66
CA MET A 32 10.62 2.73 5.41
C MET A 32 10.34 1.94 6.69
N SER A 33 11.29 1.85 7.62
CA SER A 33 11.09 1.13 8.89
C SER A 33 10.07 1.79 9.83
N LYS A 34 9.76 3.08 9.64
CA LYS A 34 8.72 3.79 10.41
C LYS A 34 7.31 3.49 9.89
N ILE A 35 7.17 2.98 8.67
CA ILE A 35 5.86 2.72 8.06
C ILE A 35 5.28 1.45 8.70
N LYS A 36 4.20 1.62 9.48
CA LYS A 36 3.53 0.52 10.18
C LYS A 36 2.36 -0.02 9.36
N ALA A 37 2.16 -1.33 9.42
CA ALA A 37 1.05 -2.02 8.75
C ALA A 37 -0.31 -1.81 9.45
N LYS A 38 -0.34 -1.37 10.71
CA LYS A 38 -1.56 -1.19 11.52
C LYS A 38 -1.53 0.13 12.27
N ASN A 39 -2.70 0.65 12.63
CA ASN A 39 -2.89 1.94 13.33
C ASN A 39 -2.30 3.12 12.55
N SER A 40 -2.53 3.14 11.24
CA SER A 40 -2.15 4.29 10.42
C SER A 40 -2.94 5.55 10.84
N LEU A 41 -2.43 6.73 10.51
CA LEU A 41 -3.14 7.99 10.77
C LEU A 41 -4.57 8.02 10.17
N PRO A 42 -4.82 7.60 8.92
CA PRO A 42 -6.19 7.56 8.40
C PRO A 42 -7.08 6.55 9.14
N GLU A 43 -6.55 5.38 9.52
CA GLU A 43 -7.29 4.41 10.34
C GLU A 43 -7.73 5.01 11.68
N LEU A 44 -6.81 5.67 12.39
CA LEU A 44 -7.11 6.31 13.67
C LEU A 44 -8.15 7.43 13.54
N LYS A 45 -8.07 8.24 12.47
CA LYS A 45 -9.07 9.29 12.19
C LYS A 45 -10.45 8.68 11.92
N LEU A 46 -10.52 7.62 11.11
CA LEU A 46 -11.78 6.94 10.81
C LEU A 46 -12.40 6.32 12.07
N ARG A 47 -11.59 5.68 12.91
CA ARG A 47 -12.02 5.10 14.20
C ARG A 47 -12.66 6.15 15.10
N LYS A 48 -12.02 7.32 15.24
CA LYS A 48 -12.56 8.44 16.02
C LYS A 48 -13.89 8.94 15.45
N ALA A 49 -13.99 9.09 14.12
CA ALA A 49 -15.20 9.55 13.46
C ALA A 49 -16.37 8.55 13.61
N LEU A 50 -16.11 7.25 13.50
CA LEU A 50 -17.12 6.20 13.69
C LEU A 50 -17.59 6.14 15.14
N TRP A 51 -16.67 6.28 16.09
CA TRP A 51 -17.02 6.26 17.51
C TRP A 51 -17.88 7.47 17.90
N ALA A 52 -17.57 8.66 17.37
CA ALA A 52 -18.40 9.85 17.54
C ALA A 52 -19.82 9.69 16.97
N LYS A 53 -20.00 8.81 15.98
CA LYS A 53 -21.29 8.46 15.39
C LYS A 53 -21.97 7.24 16.05
N ASN A 54 -21.43 6.77 17.18
CA ASN A 54 -21.92 5.59 17.90
C ASN A 54 -22.01 4.31 17.02
N VAL A 55 -21.06 4.15 16.10
CA VAL A 55 -20.98 2.98 15.21
C VAL A 55 -19.97 1.99 15.78
N SER A 56 -20.44 0.79 16.11
CA SER A 56 -19.57 -0.31 16.52
C SER A 56 -18.88 -0.96 15.31
N PHE A 57 -17.59 -1.23 15.44
CA PHE A 57 -16.76 -1.85 14.41
C PHE A 57 -15.79 -2.86 15.04
N ARG A 58 -15.28 -3.78 14.21
CA ARG A 58 -14.16 -4.68 14.55
C ARG A 58 -12.92 -4.32 13.75
N LEU A 59 -11.76 -4.44 14.38
CA LEU A 59 -10.46 -4.14 13.78
C LEU A 59 -9.79 -5.44 13.35
N HIS A 60 -9.16 -5.42 12.17
CA HIS A 60 -8.30 -6.48 11.61
C HIS A 60 -8.82 -7.92 11.82
N PRO A 61 -10.04 -8.27 11.36
CA PRO A 61 -10.53 -9.62 11.53
C PRO A 61 -9.75 -10.61 10.65
N GLU A 62 -9.31 -11.72 11.26
CA GLU A 62 -8.52 -12.75 10.59
C GLU A 62 -9.35 -13.65 9.66
N ASN A 63 -10.66 -13.72 9.91
CA ASN A 63 -11.57 -14.64 9.22
C ASN A 63 -12.06 -14.12 7.86
N PHE A 64 -11.48 -13.04 7.32
CA PHE A 64 -11.90 -12.43 6.06
C PHE A 64 -10.82 -12.52 4.98
N PRO A 65 -11.19 -12.80 3.72
CA PRO A 65 -10.25 -12.75 2.61
C PRO A 65 -9.69 -11.33 2.48
N GLY A 66 -8.38 -11.22 2.27
CA GLY A 66 -7.70 -9.94 2.12
C GLY A 66 -7.44 -9.16 3.41
N LYS A 67 -7.79 -9.71 4.59
CA LYS A 67 -7.54 -9.09 5.93
C LYS A 67 -7.90 -7.60 5.97
N PRO A 68 -9.19 -7.26 5.93
CA PRO A 68 -9.64 -5.87 5.96
C PRO A 68 -9.21 -5.15 7.24
N ASP A 69 -9.07 -3.83 7.18
CA ASP A 69 -8.67 -3.04 8.33
C ASP A 69 -9.81 -2.91 9.34
N MET A 70 -11.03 -2.72 8.84
CA MET A 70 -12.22 -2.57 9.68
C MET A 70 -13.43 -3.28 9.09
N VAL A 71 -14.28 -3.82 9.96
CA VAL A 71 -15.57 -4.42 9.58
C VAL A 71 -16.68 -3.86 10.46
N ILE A 72 -17.78 -3.46 9.83
CA ILE A 72 -18.98 -3.00 10.50
C ILE A 72 -20.10 -4.01 10.25
N ASN A 73 -20.29 -4.90 11.23
CA ASN A 73 -21.27 -5.99 11.17
C ASN A 73 -22.70 -5.51 10.92
N LYS A 74 -23.11 -4.43 11.58
CA LYS A 74 -24.48 -3.87 11.48
C LYS A 74 -24.87 -3.56 10.04
N TYR A 75 -23.92 -3.03 9.25
CA TYR A 75 -24.15 -2.62 7.87
C TYR A 75 -23.61 -3.63 6.85
N ARG A 76 -23.09 -4.78 7.32
CA ARG A 76 -22.39 -5.77 6.48
C ARG A 76 -21.31 -5.12 5.60
N LEU A 77 -20.61 -4.12 6.15
CA LEU A 77 -19.63 -3.31 5.44
C LEU A 77 -18.21 -3.71 5.82
N VAL A 78 -17.35 -3.85 4.82
CA VAL A 78 -15.92 -4.14 4.97
C VAL A 78 -15.13 -2.95 4.43
N LEU A 79 -14.14 -2.48 5.18
CA LEU A 79 -13.36 -1.29 4.89
C LEU A 79 -11.88 -1.66 4.73
N PHE A 80 -11.31 -1.27 3.60
CA PHE A 80 -9.88 -1.35 3.30
C PHE A 80 -9.32 0.07 3.22
N MET A 81 -8.28 0.35 4.00
CA MET A 81 -7.60 1.63 4.05
C MET A 81 -6.17 1.45 3.54
N VAL A 82 -6.00 1.65 2.25
CA VAL A 82 -4.70 1.55 1.58
C VAL A 82 -4.31 2.94 1.07
N GLY A 83 -3.03 3.29 1.21
CA GLY A 83 -2.50 4.53 0.67
C GLY A 83 -2.23 4.44 -0.84
N ASP A 84 -2.47 5.55 -1.54
CA ASP A 84 -2.27 5.69 -2.99
C ASP A 84 -0.87 5.27 -3.45
N PHE A 85 0.14 5.55 -2.63
CA PHE A 85 1.54 5.15 -2.87
C PHE A 85 1.70 3.65 -3.17
N TRP A 86 0.98 2.78 -2.44
CA TRP A 86 1.09 1.33 -2.60
C TRP A 86 0.17 0.78 -3.69
N GLN A 87 -0.89 1.51 -4.05
CA GLN A 87 -1.82 1.10 -5.11
C GLN A 87 -1.43 1.63 -6.50
N GLY A 88 -0.38 2.45 -6.61
CA GLY A 88 0.01 3.07 -7.87
C GLY A 88 -1.02 4.06 -8.41
N TYR A 89 -1.93 4.54 -7.55
CA TYR A 89 -2.98 5.46 -7.97
C TYR A 89 -2.34 6.81 -8.35
N LYS A 90 -2.52 7.22 -9.61
CA LYS A 90 -1.96 8.46 -10.21
C LYS A 90 -0.43 8.52 -10.38
N TRP A 91 0.24 7.37 -10.47
CA TRP A 91 1.68 7.27 -10.73
C TRP A 91 2.16 8.12 -11.93
N GLY A 92 1.35 8.21 -13.00
CA GLY A 92 1.69 8.98 -14.20
C GLY A 92 1.71 10.52 -14.05
N LYS A 93 1.18 11.10 -12.96
CA LYS A 93 1.17 12.56 -12.76
C LYS A 93 2.34 13.08 -11.94
N GLU A 94 2.91 12.27 -11.05
CA GLU A 94 3.98 12.71 -10.14
C GLU A 94 5.39 12.50 -10.71
N ILE A 95 5.53 11.59 -11.69
CA ILE A 95 6.85 11.19 -12.23
C ILE A 95 7.18 11.93 -13.53
N CYS A 96 6.16 12.49 -14.19
CA CYS A 96 6.34 13.32 -15.38
C CYS A 96 6.70 14.78 -15.06
N ASP A 97 6.59 15.22 -13.80
CA ASP A 97 7.16 16.49 -13.34
C ASP A 97 8.68 16.29 -13.22
N LYS A 98 9.42 16.56 -14.30
CA LYS A 98 10.89 16.48 -14.32
C LYS A 98 11.59 17.38 -13.28
N ASP A 99 10.84 18.32 -12.70
CA ASP A 99 11.34 19.34 -11.79
C ASP A 99 11.16 18.99 -10.30
N LYS A 100 10.55 17.85 -9.95
CA LYS A 100 10.44 17.41 -8.55
C LYS A 100 11.44 16.30 -8.24
N PRO A 101 12.26 16.43 -7.17
CA PRO A 101 12.98 15.28 -6.66
C PRO A 101 11.97 14.18 -6.32
N GLY A 102 12.34 12.91 -6.56
CA GLY A 102 11.48 11.79 -6.23
C GLY A 102 10.99 11.91 -4.78
N PHE A 103 9.73 11.53 -4.51
CA PHE A 103 9.09 11.67 -3.20
C PHE A 103 9.90 11.09 -2.01
N LEU A 104 10.87 10.21 -2.27
CA LEU A 104 11.75 9.59 -1.28
C LEU A 104 13.17 10.20 -1.23
N ASP A 105 13.50 11.06 -2.19
CA ASP A 105 14.82 11.69 -2.37
C ASP A 105 14.82 13.18 -1.99
N SER A 106 13.68 13.72 -1.55
CA SER A 106 13.63 15.05 -0.93
C SER A 106 14.24 14.98 0.46
N GLU A 107 15.52 15.33 0.57
CA GLU A 107 16.10 15.82 1.82
C GLU A 107 15.35 17.11 2.21
N ASP A 108 15.01 17.24 3.50
CA ASP A 108 14.37 18.43 4.06
C ASP A 108 15.13 19.73 3.73
#